data_AF-A0A964YGU7-F1
#
_entry.id   AF-A0A964YGU7-F1
#
_cell.length_a   1.000
_cell.length_b   1.000
_cell.length_c   1.000
_cell.angle_alpha   90.00
_cell.angle_beta   90.00
_cell.angle_gamma   90.00
#
_symmetry.space_group_name_H-M   'P 1'
#
loop_
_entity.id
_entity.type
_entity.pdbx_description
1 polymer ?
#
loop_
_entity_poly.entity_id
_entity_poly.type
_entity_poly.pdbx_seq_one_letter_code
_entity_poly.pdbx_strand_id
1 'polypeptide(L)'
;MTTIQFPPNIPILLDGRPVEKITAFLFPNGGNDDPQKLRANENKSFQGSIVLGMGFTFDDTNPEATPIAEMHRLIEQNPKNAEVIFPYIGGEEVNSSPTHAYYRYAIDFFDRDEDECWKDYPELMAIIKEKVKPDRDKQKRDALRIKWWQYAEKRPGLKRAIAGSDRVLVSACGASKWFAPTFLPANCVFSHALAVFVFEDYSAFCGLQSQIHESWARFLGSSLE
;
A
#
# COMPACT_ATOMS: atom_id res chain seq x y z
N MET A 1 36.13 -33.46 12.32
CA MET A 1 35.71 -32.35 11.44
C MET A 1 36.90 -31.97 10.59
N THR A 2 36.87 -32.33 9.31
CA THR A 2 37.99 -32.09 8.39
C THR A 2 37.88 -30.67 7.86
N THR A 3 38.77 -29.78 8.30
CA THR A 3 38.88 -28.42 7.75
C THR A 3 39.42 -28.53 6.34
N ILE A 4 38.59 -28.23 5.34
CA ILE A 4 39.02 -28.14 3.94
C ILE A 4 39.95 -26.93 3.85
N GLN A 5 41.26 -27.18 3.68
CA GLN A 5 42.21 -26.13 3.29
C GLN A 5 42.14 -25.98 1.77
N PHE A 6 41.61 -24.85 1.30
CA PHE A 6 41.67 -24.50 -0.10
C PHE A 6 43.13 -24.19 -0.50
N PRO A 7 43.63 -24.68 -1.65
CA PRO A 7 44.96 -24.34 -2.13
C PRO A 7 45.14 -22.80 -2.26
N PRO A 8 46.31 -22.26 -1.93
CA PRO A 8 46.60 -20.86 -2.18
C PRO A 8 46.52 -20.58 -3.69
N ASN A 9 45.94 -19.44 -4.07
CA ASN A 9 45.68 -19.01 -5.46
C ASN A 9 44.55 -19.73 -6.24
N ILE A 10 43.48 -20.21 -5.58
CA ILE A 10 42.25 -20.48 -6.33
C ILE A 10 41.71 -19.14 -6.88
N PRO A 11 41.53 -18.99 -8.21
CA PRO A 11 40.93 -17.80 -8.76
C PRO A 11 39.46 -17.71 -8.32
N ILE A 12 39.07 -16.54 -7.83
CA ILE A 12 37.64 -16.25 -7.60
C ILE A 12 37.01 -16.09 -8.98
N LEU A 13 35.97 -16.87 -9.27
CA LEU A 13 35.30 -16.85 -10.56
C LEU A 13 33.90 -16.25 -10.42
N LEU A 14 33.58 -15.25 -11.25
CA LEU A 14 32.23 -14.74 -11.46
C LEU A 14 31.84 -15.04 -12.91
N ASP A 15 30.75 -15.78 -13.11
CA ASP A 15 30.32 -16.28 -14.43
C ASP A 15 31.43 -16.95 -15.24
N GLY A 16 32.29 -17.72 -14.55
CA GLY A 16 33.42 -18.44 -15.14
C GLY A 16 34.64 -17.56 -15.47
N ARG A 17 34.63 -16.26 -15.13
CA ARG A 17 35.74 -15.33 -15.38
C ARG A 17 36.50 -15.02 -14.08
N PRO A 18 37.85 -15.02 -14.08
CA PRO A 18 38.64 -14.61 -12.92
C PRO A 18 38.39 -13.16 -12.52
N VAL A 19 38.14 -12.93 -11.23
CA VAL A 19 37.91 -11.62 -10.62
C VAL A 19 38.68 -11.50 -9.31
N GLU A 20 38.97 -10.28 -8.87
CA GLU A 20 39.69 -10.04 -7.61
C GLU A 20 38.79 -10.21 -6.37
N LYS A 21 37.48 -9.95 -6.52
CA LYS A 21 36.47 -10.07 -5.47
C LYS A 21 35.08 -10.25 -6.08
N ILE A 22 34.13 -10.71 -5.27
CA ILE A 22 32.70 -10.70 -5.57
C ILE A 22 32.01 -9.91 -4.44
N THR A 23 31.26 -8.86 -4.78
CA THR A 23 30.53 -8.06 -3.79
C THR A 23 29.25 -8.78 -3.33
N ALA A 24 28.61 -8.27 -2.27
CA ALA A 24 27.28 -8.71 -1.83
C ALA A 24 26.21 -8.56 -2.94
N PHE A 25 26.49 -7.66 -3.88
CA PHE A 25 25.71 -7.38 -5.09
C PHE A 25 26.09 -8.26 -6.29
N LEU A 26 26.93 -9.27 -6.09
CA LEU A 26 27.44 -10.18 -7.13
C LEU A 26 28.19 -9.48 -8.27
N PHE A 27 28.86 -8.37 -7.97
CA PHE A 27 29.70 -7.66 -8.94
C PHE A 27 31.19 -7.88 -8.70
N PRO A 28 32.02 -7.80 -9.75
CA PRO A 28 33.47 -7.90 -9.62
C PRO A 28 34.10 -6.65 -8.98
N ASN A 29 33.34 -5.54 -8.95
CA ASN A 29 33.80 -4.21 -8.59
C ASN A 29 32.76 -3.55 -7.66
N GLY A 30 33.14 -2.46 -7.00
CA GLY A 30 32.23 -1.68 -6.16
C GLY A 30 32.26 -2.04 -4.68
N GLY A 31 31.28 -1.54 -3.94
CA GLY A 31 31.13 -1.75 -2.50
C GLY A 31 30.10 -2.83 -2.15
N ASN A 32 29.94 -3.05 -0.85
CA ASN A 32 28.87 -3.88 -0.27
C ASN A 32 27.84 -3.03 0.49
N ASP A 33 27.97 -1.71 0.39
CA ASP A 33 27.17 -0.77 1.18
C ASP A 33 25.78 -0.61 0.57
N ASP A 34 24.77 -0.64 1.43
CA ASP A 34 23.41 -0.32 1.04
C ASP A 34 23.27 1.17 0.68
N PRO A 35 22.30 1.51 -0.18
CA PRO A 35 21.91 2.89 -0.44
C PRO A 35 21.67 3.69 0.83
N GLN A 36 22.25 4.88 0.91
CA GLN A 36 22.00 5.79 2.02
C GLN A 36 20.63 6.46 1.89
N LYS A 37 19.91 6.54 3.01
CA LYS A 37 18.63 7.26 3.08
C LYS A 37 18.87 8.76 2.96
N LEU A 38 18.18 9.38 2.02
CA LEU A 38 18.16 10.84 1.90
C LEU A 38 17.12 11.40 2.86
N ARG A 39 17.56 12.20 3.86
CA ARG A 39 16.63 12.89 4.79
C ARG A 39 15.61 13.76 4.06
N ALA A 40 15.99 14.32 2.91
CA ALA A 40 15.10 15.09 2.05
C ALA A 40 13.90 14.28 1.50
N ASN A 41 13.93 12.95 1.58
CA ASN A 41 12.85 12.06 1.14
C ASN A 41 11.99 11.53 2.30
N GLU A 42 12.24 11.96 3.53
CA GLU A 42 11.39 11.61 4.67
C GLU A 42 9.95 12.07 4.43
N ASN A 43 8.98 11.22 4.82
CA ASN A 43 7.54 11.49 4.69
C ASN A 43 7.05 11.77 3.26
N LYS A 44 7.77 11.31 2.22
CA LYS A 44 7.35 11.45 0.81
C LYS A 44 6.83 10.17 0.17
N SER A 45 6.99 9.02 0.82
CA SER A 45 6.49 7.74 0.33
C SER A 45 5.93 6.92 1.49
N PHE A 46 4.78 6.30 1.25
CA PHE A 46 4.05 5.51 2.23
C PHE A 46 3.45 4.28 1.56
N GLN A 47 3.31 3.19 2.32
CA GLN A 47 2.38 2.14 1.93
C GLN A 47 0.95 2.58 2.24
N GLY A 48 -0.01 2.19 1.39
CA GLY A 48 -1.43 2.38 1.64
C GLY A 48 -1.95 1.63 2.89
N SER A 49 -3.24 1.83 3.15
CA SER A 49 -3.94 1.31 4.33
C SER A 49 -4.22 -0.18 4.24
N ILE A 50 -4.10 -0.89 5.36
CA ILE A 50 -4.50 -2.28 5.50
C ILE A 50 -5.89 -2.30 6.14
N VAL A 51 -6.94 -2.37 5.32
CA VAL A 51 -8.35 -2.44 5.79
C VAL A 51 -8.58 -3.70 6.61
N LEU A 52 -8.14 -4.86 6.09
CA LEU A 52 -8.29 -6.19 6.67
C LEU A 52 -9.75 -6.54 7.00
N GLY A 53 -10.50 -6.92 5.98
CA GLY A 53 -11.91 -7.34 6.05
C GLY A 53 -12.74 -6.65 4.96
N MET A 54 -13.41 -7.43 4.11
CA MET A 54 -14.23 -6.89 3.00
C MET A 54 -15.54 -6.27 3.49
N GLY A 55 -15.94 -6.52 4.74
CA GLY A 55 -17.08 -5.85 5.38
C GLY A 55 -16.91 -4.33 5.57
N PHE A 56 -15.72 -3.78 5.34
CA PHE A 56 -15.52 -2.33 5.26
C PHE A 56 -15.80 -1.74 3.87
N THR A 57 -16.00 -2.59 2.85
CA THR A 57 -16.06 -2.14 1.46
C THR A 57 -17.47 -2.23 0.90
N PHE A 58 -17.75 -1.33 -0.03
CA PHE A 58 -18.87 -1.46 -0.95
C PHE A 58 -18.36 -1.87 -2.32
N ASP A 59 -18.86 -2.98 -2.85
CA ASP A 59 -18.40 -3.61 -4.09
C ASP A 59 -19.46 -4.59 -4.60
N ASP A 60 -19.87 -4.45 -5.86
CA ASP A 60 -20.86 -5.35 -6.49
C ASP A 60 -20.23 -6.64 -7.03
N THR A 61 -18.90 -6.72 -7.07
CA THR A 61 -18.16 -7.90 -7.57
C THR A 61 -17.74 -8.86 -6.46
N ASN A 62 -17.85 -8.43 -5.19
CA ASN A 62 -17.42 -9.21 -4.03
C ASN A 62 -18.60 -9.55 -3.10
N PRO A 63 -18.98 -10.84 -2.97
CA PRO A 63 -20.08 -11.26 -2.09
C PRO A 63 -19.90 -10.94 -0.59
N GLU A 64 -18.66 -10.77 -0.12
CA GLU A 64 -18.40 -10.41 1.28
C GLU A 64 -18.63 -8.92 1.55
N ALA A 65 -18.50 -8.08 0.52
CA ALA A 65 -18.73 -6.64 0.60
C ALA A 65 -20.22 -6.31 0.66
N THR A 66 -20.55 -5.06 0.95
CA THR A 66 -21.93 -4.57 0.87
C THR A 66 -22.18 -4.02 -0.55
N PRO A 67 -23.33 -4.30 -1.20
CA PRO A 67 -23.58 -3.79 -2.56
C PRO A 67 -23.54 -2.26 -2.67
N ILE A 68 -23.16 -1.73 -3.82
CA ILE A 68 -23.09 -0.28 -4.09
C ILE A 68 -24.49 0.37 -3.99
N ALA A 69 -25.52 -0.34 -4.42
CA ALA A 69 -26.90 0.13 -4.28
C ALA A 69 -27.28 0.40 -2.81
N GLU A 70 -26.78 -0.43 -1.89
CA GLU A 70 -27.01 -0.26 -0.45
C GLU A 70 -26.22 0.94 0.10
N MET A 71 -24.98 1.16 -0.37
CA MET A 71 -24.23 2.38 -0.06
C MET A 71 -25.03 3.65 -0.37
N HIS A 72 -25.60 3.74 -1.57
CA HIS A 72 -26.41 4.88 -1.98
C HIS A 72 -27.65 5.06 -1.11
N ARG A 73 -28.36 3.96 -0.79
CA ARG A 73 -29.51 3.97 0.12
C ARG A 73 -29.14 4.51 1.49
N LEU A 74 -28.00 4.09 2.04
CA LEU A 74 -27.51 4.53 3.36
C LEU A 74 -27.10 6.00 3.37
N ILE A 75 -26.53 6.51 2.27
CA ILE A 75 -26.20 7.93 2.12
C ILE A 75 -27.47 8.77 1.98
N GLU A 76 -28.47 8.29 1.25
CA GLU A 76 -29.77 8.98 1.13
C GLU A 76 -30.51 9.06 2.48
N GLN A 77 -30.47 7.98 3.26
CA GLN A 77 -31.09 7.92 4.60
C GLN A 77 -30.34 8.78 5.63
N ASN A 78 -29.01 8.74 5.62
CA ASN A 78 -28.17 9.55 6.48
C ASN A 78 -27.02 10.17 5.66
N PRO A 79 -27.17 11.42 5.18
CA PRO A 79 -26.16 12.09 4.38
C PRO A 79 -24.78 12.20 5.03
N LYS A 80 -24.69 12.15 6.37
CA LYS A 80 -23.40 12.13 7.08
C LYS A 80 -22.55 10.92 6.68
N ASN A 81 -23.14 9.79 6.32
CA ASN A 81 -22.39 8.59 5.92
C ASN A 81 -21.38 8.89 4.80
N ALA A 82 -21.67 9.85 3.90
CA ALA A 82 -20.75 10.24 2.84
C ALA A 82 -19.43 10.86 3.37
N GLU A 83 -19.38 11.37 4.60
CA GLU A 83 -18.18 11.93 5.22
C GLU A 83 -17.10 10.88 5.53
N VAL A 84 -17.50 9.60 5.62
CA VAL A 84 -16.61 8.48 5.97
C VAL A 84 -16.58 7.40 4.89
N ILE A 85 -17.18 7.65 3.73
CA ILE A 85 -17.17 6.74 2.58
C ILE A 85 -16.30 7.36 1.49
N PHE A 86 -15.24 6.65 1.13
CA PHE A 86 -14.25 7.12 0.15
C PHE A 86 -14.07 6.11 -0.97
N PRO A 87 -13.72 6.55 -2.19
CA PRO A 87 -13.23 5.66 -3.23
C PRO A 87 -12.10 4.77 -2.72
N TYR A 88 -12.16 3.48 -3.03
CA TYR A 88 -11.15 2.50 -2.61
C TYR A 88 -10.38 1.98 -3.83
N ILE A 89 -9.06 2.20 -3.83
CA ILE A 89 -8.20 1.93 -4.98
C ILE A 89 -7.14 0.90 -4.61
N GLY A 90 -7.11 -0.20 -5.37
CA GLY A 90 -6.13 -1.26 -5.28
C GLY A 90 -5.14 -1.28 -6.45
N GLY A 91 -4.26 -2.28 -6.45
CA GLY A 91 -3.33 -2.49 -7.56
C GLY A 91 -4.01 -2.80 -8.89
N GLU A 92 -5.19 -3.43 -8.85
CA GLU A 92 -5.96 -3.80 -10.04
C GLU A 92 -6.45 -2.56 -10.80
N GLU A 93 -7.07 -1.60 -10.11
CA GLU A 93 -7.54 -0.37 -10.74
C GLU A 93 -6.39 0.44 -11.34
N VAL A 94 -5.23 0.46 -10.68
CA VAL A 94 -4.04 1.18 -11.16
C VAL A 94 -3.48 0.56 -12.45
N ASN A 95 -3.43 -0.77 -12.53
CA ASN A 95 -2.73 -1.46 -13.62
C ASN A 95 -3.63 -1.85 -14.80
N SER A 96 -4.93 -2.09 -14.56
CA SER A 96 -5.82 -2.68 -15.57
C SER A 96 -6.79 -1.68 -16.19
N SER A 97 -7.06 -0.55 -15.52
CA SER A 97 -7.97 0.48 -16.04
C SER A 97 -7.19 1.62 -16.70
N PRO A 98 -7.45 1.96 -17.99
CA PRO A 98 -6.77 3.05 -18.67
C PRO A 98 -7.14 4.44 -18.12
N THR A 99 -8.24 4.52 -17.37
CA THR A 99 -8.70 5.74 -16.70
C THR A 99 -8.51 5.67 -15.18
N HIS A 100 -7.97 4.55 -14.68
CA HIS A 100 -7.87 4.25 -13.25
C HIS A 100 -9.20 4.38 -12.49
N ALA A 101 -10.31 4.15 -13.21
CA ALA A 101 -11.65 4.19 -12.62
C ALA A 101 -11.77 3.18 -11.49
N TYR A 102 -12.27 3.64 -10.35
CA TYR A 102 -12.62 2.82 -9.21
C TYR A 102 -14.08 2.39 -9.29
N TYR A 103 -14.37 1.18 -8.83
CA TYR A 103 -15.73 0.64 -8.70
C TYR A 103 -16.07 0.28 -7.25
N ARG A 104 -15.12 0.50 -6.33
CA ARG A 104 -15.23 0.14 -4.92
C ARG A 104 -15.14 1.38 -4.05
N TYR A 105 -15.80 1.30 -2.90
CA TYR A 105 -15.71 2.30 -1.85
C TYR A 105 -15.36 1.63 -0.53
N ALA A 106 -14.82 2.38 0.41
CA ALA A 106 -14.52 1.90 1.75
C ALA A 106 -15.04 2.87 2.81
N ILE A 107 -15.54 2.29 3.90
CA ILE A 107 -15.88 2.98 5.14
C ILE A 107 -14.58 3.21 5.89
N ASP A 108 -14.16 4.48 6.07
CA ASP A 108 -12.95 4.89 6.79
C ASP A 108 -13.29 5.83 7.95
N PHE A 109 -13.45 5.25 9.15
CA PHE A 109 -13.57 6.02 10.38
C PHE A 109 -12.24 6.59 10.89
N PHE A 110 -11.13 6.26 10.24
CA PHE A 110 -9.77 6.64 10.59
C PHE A 110 -9.42 6.41 12.07
N ASP A 111 -9.43 7.45 12.90
CA ASP A 111 -9.10 7.40 14.32
C ASP A 111 -10.24 7.80 15.26
N ARG A 112 -11.46 7.98 14.72
CA ARG A 112 -12.67 8.29 15.50
C ARG A 112 -12.95 7.25 16.59
N ASP A 113 -13.54 7.75 17.67
CA ASP A 113 -13.98 6.96 18.80
C ASP A 113 -15.19 6.07 18.45
N GLU A 114 -15.36 4.93 19.14
CA GLU A 114 -16.46 4.00 18.86
C GLU A 114 -17.83 4.63 19.11
N ASP A 115 -17.97 5.36 20.22
CA ASP A 115 -19.25 5.95 20.63
C ASP A 115 -19.67 7.07 19.66
N GLU A 116 -18.69 7.85 19.18
CA GLU A 116 -18.89 8.83 18.11
C GLU A 116 -19.38 8.15 16.83
N CYS A 117 -18.75 7.05 16.42
CA CYS A 117 -19.13 6.31 15.23
C CYS A 117 -20.55 5.73 15.33
N TRP A 118 -20.95 5.17 16.48
CA TRP A 118 -22.32 4.68 16.69
C TRP A 118 -23.35 5.80 16.67
N LYS A 119 -23.00 6.98 17.19
CA LYS A 119 -23.88 8.14 17.24
C LYS A 119 -24.12 8.75 15.85
N ASP A 120 -23.05 8.96 15.08
CA ASP A 120 -23.13 9.71 13.82
C ASP A 120 -23.32 8.80 12.59
N TYR A 121 -22.88 7.54 12.66
CA TYR A 121 -22.89 6.58 11.55
C TYR A 121 -23.40 5.18 11.98
N PRO A 122 -24.56 5.08 12.67
CA PRO A 122 -25.04 3.81 13.25
C PRO A 122 -25.15 2.67 12.23
N GLU A 123 -25.55 2.98 11.00
CA GLU A 123 -25.82 1.95 9.99
C GLU A 123 -24.54 1.37 9.38
N LEU A 124 -23.52 2.21 9.22
CA LEU A 124 -22.19 1.76 8.81
C LEU A 124 -21.53 0.93 9.92
N MET A 125 -21.71 1.34 11.18
CA MET A 125 -21.24 0.57 12.33
C MET A 125 -21.94 -0.78 12.46
N ALA A 126 -23.25 -0.86 12.17
CA ALA A 126 -24.00 -2.11 12.15
C ALA A 126 -23.43 -3.09 11.11
N ILE A 127 -23.16 -2.62 9.88
CA ILE A 127 -22.53 -3.42 8.82
C ILE A 127 -21.17 -3.97 9.26
N ILE A 128 -20.29 -3.11 9.78
CA ILE A 128 -18.95 -3.53 10.21
C ILE A 128 -19.05 -4.47 11.42
N LYS A 129 -19.99 -4.26 12.33
CA LYS A 129 -20.21 -5.16 13.48
C LYS A 129 -20.62 -6.54 13.02
N GLU A 130 -21.51 -6.64 12.03
CA GLU A 130 -21.98 -7.91 11.49
C GLU A 130 -20.87 -8.63 10.70
N LYS A 131 -20.20 -7.91 9.79
CA LYS A 131 -19.31 -8.50 8.79
C LYS A 131 -17.84 -8.59 9.21
N VAL A 132 -17.36 -7.69 10.06
CA VAL A 132 -15.93 -7.56 10.40
C VAL A 132 -15.64 -8.03 11.82
N LYS A 133 -16.46 -7.64 12.79
CA LYS A 133 -16.20 -7.94 14.21
C LYS A 133 -16.00 -9.44 14.50
N PRO A 134 -16.79 -10.38 13.93
CA PRO A 134 -16.59 -11.82 14.21
C PRO A 134 -15.19 -12.32 13.87
N ASP A 135 -14.56 -11.79 12.83
CA ASP A 135 -13.19 -12.15 12.45
C ASP A 135 -12.15 -11.35 13.24
N ARG A 136 -12.45 -10.12 13.62
CA ARG A 136 -11.60 -9.33 14.53
C ARG A 136 -11.46 -10.03 15.88
N ASP A 137 -12.55 -10.54 16.44
CA ASP A 137 -12.55 -11.23 17.74
C ASP A 137 -11.62 -12.45 17.78
N LYS A 138 -11.39 -13.09 16.62
CA LYS A 138 -10.46 -14.23 16.46
C LYS A 138 -9.00 -13.82 16.28
N GLN A 139 -8.70 -12.55 15.97
CA GLN A 139 -7.34 -12.08 15.72
C GLN A 139 -6.49 -12.13 16.98
N LYS A 140 -5.19 -12.41 16.87
CA LYS A 140 -4.27 -12.46 18.02
C LYS A 140 -3.91 -11.09 18.59
N ARG A 141 -3.89 -10.05 17.74
CA ARG A 141 -3.49 -8.68 18.10
C ARG A 141 -4.64 -7.95 18.80
N ASP A 142 -4.45 -7.58 20.06
CA ASP A 142 -5.44 -6.87 20.88
C ASP A 142 -6.00 -5.62 20.20
N ALA A 143 -5.14 -4.84 19.55
CA ALA A 143 -5.57 -3.61 18.88
C ALA A 143 -6.68 -3.84 17.84
N LEU A 144 -6.66 -4.98 17.13
CA LEU A 144 -7.69 -5.32 16.15
C LEU A 144 -8.99 -5.78 16.81
N ARG A 145 -8.92 -6.46 17.96
CA ARG A 145 -10.10 -6.87 18.73
C ARG A 145 -10.78 -5.67 19.39
N ILE A 146 -9.98 -4.81 20.02
CA ILE A 146 -10.45 -3.64 20.76
C ILE A 146 -10.96 -2.59 19.79
N LYS A 147 -10.21 -2.26 18.74
CA LYS A 147 -10.58 -1.23 17.74
C LYS A 147 -11.10 -1.88 16.46
N TRP A 148 -12.08 -2.77 16.60
CA TRP A 148 -12.59 -3.60 15.52
C TRP A 148 -13.17 -2.79 14.36
N TRP A 149 -13.68 -1.58 14.62
CA TRP A 149 -14.21 -0.65 13.63
C TRP A 149 -13.14 0.16 12.88
N GLN A 150 -11.87 0.07 13.29
CA GLN A 150 -10.76 0.71 12.59
C GLN A 150 -10.07 -0.28 11.64
N TYR A 151 -9.39 0.26 10.63
CA TYR A 151 -8.49 -0.52 9.79
C TYR A 151 -7.34 -1.10 10.60
N ALA A 152 -6.82 -2.23 10.13
CA ALA A 152 -5.66 -2.85 10.77
C ALA A 152 -4.43 -1.94 10.74
N GLU A 153 -4.23 -1.22 9.63
CA GLU A 153 -3.24 -0.14 9.53
C GLU A 153 -3.87 1.07 8.84
N LYS A 154 -4.17 2.12 9.61
CA LYS A 154 -4.83 3.37 9.15
C LYS A 154 -3.89 4.43 8.57
N ARG A 155 -2.58 4.20 8.63
CA ARG A 155 -1.54 5.06 8.03
C ARG A 155 -1.69 6.56 8.35
N PRO A 156 -1.58 6.98 9.62
CA PRO A 156 -1.76 8.39 10.00
C PRO A 156 -0.69 9.31 9.39
N GLY A 157 0.52 8.80 9.12
CA GLY A 157 1.55 9.54 8.41
C GLY A 157 1.14 9.89 6.96
N LEU A 158 0.57 8.91 6.24
CA LEU A 158 0.05 9.11 4.89
C LEU A 158 -1.11 10.11 4.90
N LYS A 159 -2.15 9.89 5.74
CA LYS A 159 -3.31 10.79 5.86
C LYS A 159 -2.90 12.24 6.10
N ARG A 160 -1.91 12.48 6.98
CA ARG A 160 -1.39 13.83 7.22
C ARG A 160 -0.62 14.39 6.03
N ALA A 161 0.19 13.57 5.38
CA ALA A 161 1.05 14.03 4.30
C ALA A 161 0.26 14.40 3.04
N ILE A 162 -0.87 13.75 2.79
CA ILE A 162 -1.75 14.04 1.63
C ILE A 162 -2.88 15.02 1.97
N ALA A 163 -2.95 15.49 3.22
CA ALA A 163 -3.98 16.42 3.65
C ALA A 163 -3.79 17.76 2.91
N GLY A 164 -4.76 18.09 2.05
CA GLY A 164 -4.73 19.31 1.24
C GLY A 164 -4.04 19.19 -0.11
N SER A 165 -3.53 18.02 -0.47
CA SER A 165 -3.11 17.73 -1.85
C SER A 165 -4.32 17.44 -2.73
N ASP A 166 -4.28 17.85 -3.99
CA ASP A 166 -5.36 17.54 -4.94
C ASP A 166 -5.19 16.11 -5.49
N ARG A 167 -3.92 15.71 -5.67
CA ARG A 167 -3.55 14.42 -6.23
C ARG A 167 -2.29 13.87 -5.57
N VAL A 168 -2.06 12.58 -5.78
CA VAL A 168 -0.84 11.90 -5.37
C VAL A 168 -0.37 11.02 -6.51
N LEU A 169 0.90 10.65 -6.48
CA LEU A 169 1.42 9.64 -7.40
C LEU A 169 1.40 8.28 -6.70
N VAL A 170 0.87 7.26 -7.34
CA VAL A 170 0.82 5.91 -6.78
C VAL A 170 1.49 4.91 -7.70
N SER A 171 1.95 3.79 -7.15
CA SER A 171 2.37 2.64 -7.94
C SER A 171 2.01 1.35 -7.22
N ALA A 172 1.61 0.32 -7.97
CA ALA A 172 1.33 -1.00 -7.40
C ALA A 172 2.62 -1.64 -6.87
N CYS A 173 2.61 -2.01 -5.59
CA CYS A 173 3.75 -2.65 -4.90
C CYS A 173 3.45 -4.10 -4.44
N GLY A 174 2.23 -4.60 -4.64
CA GLY A 174 1.85 -5.99 -4.34
C GLY A 174 2.17 -6.96 -5.47
N ALA A 175 3.46 -7.23 -5.71
CA ALA A 175 3.94 -8.15 -6.77
C ALA A 175 3.45 -7.81 -8.20
N SER A 176 3.59 -6.54 -8.58
CA SER A 176 3.29 -6.09 -9.95
C SER A 176 4.47 -6.36 -10.90
N LYS A 177 4.17 -6.86 -12.10
CA LYS A 177 5.17 -6.93 -13.19
C LYS A 177 5.55 -5.54 -13.69
N TRP A 178 4.60 -4.62 -13.65
CA TRP A 178 4.70 -3.29 -14.23
C TRP A 178 5.09 -2.27 -13.16
N PHE A 179 6.13 -1.48 -13.45
CA PHE A 179 6.46 -0.29 -12.70
C PHE A 179 5.77 0.91 -13.38
N ALA A 180 4.51 1.15 -13.02
CA ALA A 180 3.68 2.19 -13.62
C ALA A 180 3.23 3.18 -12.53
N PRO A 181 3.99 4.25 -12.28
CA PRO A 181 3.51 5.35 -11.46
C PRO A 181 2.32 6.03 -12.15
N THR A 182 1.26 6.39 -11.41
CA THR A 182 0.12 7.13 -11.98
C THR A 182 -0.42 8.16 -11.00
N PHE A 183 -0.97 9.26 -11.51
CA PHE A 183 -1.62 10.28 -10.69
C PHE A 183 -3.05 9.87 -10.36
N LEU A 184 -3.42 9.95 -9.09
CA LEU A 184 -4.80 9.74 -8.61
C LEU A 184 -5.22 10.87 -7.67
N PRO A 185 -6.53 11.15 -7.54
CA PRO A 185 -7.03 12.08 -6.53
C PRO A 185 -6.56 11.68 -5.12
N ALA A 186 -6.18 12.65 -4.30
CA ALA A 186 -5.71 12.37 -2.94
C ALA A 186 -6.83 11.90 -2.00
N ASN A 187 -8.08 12.26 -2.29
CA ASN A 187 -9.25 11.91 -1.51
C ASN A 187 -9.75 10.48 -1.79
N CYS A 188 -8.87 9.50 -1.63
CA CYS A 188 -9.14 8.07 -1.82
C CYS A 188 -8.51 7.27 -0.68
N VAL A 189 -9.08 6.10 -0.38
CA VAL A 189 -8.42 5.08 0.43
C VAL A 189 -7.56 4.23 -0.49
N PHE A 190 -6.25 4.38 -0.39
CA PHE A 190 -5.28 3.54 -1.11
C PHE A 190 -5.05 2.24 -0.35
N SER A 191 -5.21 1.10 -1.01
CA SER A 191 -4.91 -0.20 -0.41
C SER A 191 -3.42 -0.37 -0.12
N HIS A 192 -3.09 -1.25 0.81
CA HIS A 192 -1.72 -1.68 1.10
C HIS A 192 -0.94 -2.27 -0.09
N ALA A 193 -1.62 -2.61 -1.19
CA ALA A 193 -1.00 -3.05 -2.42
C ALA A 193 -0.42 -1.89 -3.24
N LEU A 194 -0.57 -0.65 -2.77
CA LEU A 194 -0.04 0.56 -3.39
C LEU A 194 1.04 1.21 -2.53
N ALA A 195 2.11 1.64 -3.19
CA ALA A 195 3.00 2.69 -2.72
C ALA A 195 2.41 4.04 -3.13
N VAL A 196 2.25 4.95 -2.18
CA VAL A 196 1.74 6.30 -2.37
C VAL A 196 2.88 7.28 -2.16
N PHE A 197 3.15 8.09 -3.17
CA PHE A 197 4.13 9.15 -3.16
C PHE A 197 3.44 10.51 -3.11
N VAL A 198 3.87 11.35 -2.17
CA VAL A 198 3.29 12.67 -1.91
C VAL A 198 3.93 13.70 -2.84
N PHE A 199 3.74 13.48 -4.13
CA PHE A 199 4.19 14.35 -5.21
C PHE A 199 3.00 14.73 -6.09
N GLU A 200 2.91 16.01 -6.42
CA GLU A 200 1.84 16.57 -7.24
C GLU A 200 2.34 16.99 -8.63
N ASP A 201 3.66 17.05 -8.82
CA ASP A 201 4.31 17.57 -10.02
C ASP A 201 4.87 16.47 -10.94
N TYR A 202 5.02 16.83 -12.22
CA TYR A 202 5.53 15.91 -13.23
C TYR A 202 7.05 15.66 -13.13
N SER A 203 7.81 16.44 -12.37
CA SER A 203 9.26 16.21 -12.24
C SER A 203 9.54 14.94 -11.46
N ALA A 204 8.81 14.72 -10.36
CA ALA A 204 8.88 13.48 -9.59
C ALA A 204 8.38 12.28 -10.41
N PHE A 205 7.29 12.47 -11.17
CA PHE A 205 6.77 11.45 -12.09
C PHE A 205 7.82 11.04 -13.13
N CYS A 206 8.46 11.99 -13.80
CA CYS A 206 9.56 11.76 -14.75
C CYS A 206 10.74 11.03 -14.10
N GLY A 207 11.11 11.42 -12.88
CA GLY A 207 12.18 10.75 -12.13
C GLY A 207 11.84 9.28 -11.84
N LEU A 208 10.65 9.03 -11.30
CA LEU A 208 10.23 7.70 -10.88
C LEU A 208 10.04 6.74 -12.07
N GLN A 209 9.42 7.19 -13.17
CA GLN A 209 9.21 6.35 -14.35
C GLN A 209 10.49 6.16 -15.21
N SER A 210 11.60 6.82 -14.88
CA SER A 210 12.82 6.73 -15.66
C SER A 210 13.43 5.33 -15.56
N GLN A 211 14.12 4.89 -16.62
CA GLN A 211 14.84 3.62 -16.61
C GLN A 211 15.93 3.56 -15.54
N ILE A 212 16.50 4.72 -15.17
CA ILE A 212 17.50 4.81 -14.09
C ILE A 212 16.86 4.42 -12.77
N HIS A 213 15.72 5.02 -12.43
CA HIS A 213 15.00 4.69 -11.20
C HIS A 213 14.45 3.27 -11.21
N GLU A 214 13.87 2.82 -12.33
CA GLU A 214 13.34 1.46 -12.43
C GLU A 214 14.44 0.41 -12.26
N SER A 215 15.58 0.58 -12.93
CA SER A 215 16.72 -0.34 -12.82
C SER A 215 17.25 -0.39 -11.38
N TRP A 216 17.37 0.78 -10.75
CA TRP A 216 17.74 0.88 -9.34
C TRP A 216 16.76 0.17 -8.41
N ALA A 217 15.45 0.43 -8.58
CA ALA A 217 14.39 -0.15 -7.76
C ALA A 217 14.27 -1.66 -7.93
N ARG A 218 14.43 -2.19 -9.15
CA ARG A 218 14.41 -3.63 -9.42
C ARG A 218 15.64 -4.35 -8.88
N PHE A 219 16.80 -3.69 -8.93
CA PHE A 219 18.05 -4.26 -8.43
C PHE A 219 18.08 -4.36 -6.90
N LEU A 220 17.57 -3.34 -6.21
CA LEU A 220 17.63 -3.25 -4.73
C LEU A 220 16.33 -3.66 -4.04
N GLY A 221 15.24 -3.81 -4.79
CA GLY A 221 13.95 -4.27 -4.28
C GLY A 221 13.92 -5.78 -4.11
N SER A 222 13.01 -6.26 -3.26
CA SER A 222 12.67 -7.69 -3.20
C SER A 222 11.84 -8.12 -4.41
N SER A 223 12.07 -9.32 -4.91
CA SER A 223 11.24 -9.98 -5.92
C SER A 223 10.35 -11.07 -5.31
N LEU A 224 9.25 -11.38 -6.01
CA LEU A 224 8.45 -12.58 -5.79
C LEU A 224 8.39 -13.30 -7.14
N GLU A 225 8.91 -14.52 -7.21
CA GLU A 225 8.90 -15.38 -8.41
C GLU A 225 7.82 -16.46 -8.33
#